data_AF-A0A0F4LRR0-F1
#
_entry.id   AF-A0A0F4LRR0-F1
#
_cell.length_a   1.000
_cell.length_b   1.000
_cell.length_c   1.000
_cell.angle_alpha   90.00
_cell.angle_beta   90.00
_cell.angle_gamma   90.00
#
_symmetry.space_group_name_H-M   'P 1'
#
loop_
_entity.id
_entity.type
_entity.pdbx_description
1 polymer ?
#
loop_
_entity_poly.entity_id
_entity_poly.type
_entity_poly.pdbx_seq_one_letter_code
_entity_poly.pdbx_strand_id
1 'polypeptide(L)'
;MSKNNFYKKVIVSVTGVTLLSVGLSQVPNNIMSSAPTEVSAAQKTKVIGANSAVYKQTGKKVIKTKKIISVGKKVRVYGRKTIDGKLYYKIGKNQYIKASNVDGKKLQAAKNTVLYTRSGKVIKNSKILKGQDVKVYGGQVTIKGKKYYSTKYGYIKASALVGMIQPTEPDKDPNEGSTTPSTPAGDGLKDKKAAANTEVKKAAEDAVNAIETSPLSADDQKAAIDRVTKIVQTAADTINNAQSEKEITSAQKNAIDACQLEPSKIESTDLATKAGEFVISTAGGDAAKVKAALDKAKEAIVNAKTQAELDKAETDLQNDLNAVVPFAKQQEAAINAIKATIQAAKDKINNNENLSDDDKATANATIYTIAESLLSDVQDATKASDLVTAVNTVQAACAQIPTDSESTR
;
A
#
# COMPACT_ATOMS: atom_id res chain seq x y z
N MET A 1 3.71 -3.07 -1.25
CA MET A 1 3.14 -2.71 0.07
C MET A 1 2.28 -1.46 -0.05
N SER A 2 1.01 -1.57 0.33
CA SER A 2 -0.01 -0.53 0.33
C SER A 2 0.25 0.45 1.49
N LYS A 3 1.22 1.36 1.31
CA LYS A 3 1.41 2.49 2.24
C LYS A 3 0.17 3.38 2.15
N ASN A 4 -0.63 3.38 3.23
CA ASN A 4 -1.69 4.32 3.61
C ASN A 4 -2.80 3.68 4.44
N ASN A 5 -2.79 2.36 4.71
CA ASN A 5 -3.88 1.77 5.49
C ASN A 5 -3.76 2.07 6.99
N PHE A 6 -2.56 2.13 7.57
CA PHE A 6 -2.42 2.44 9.00
C PHE A 6 -2.76 3.91 9.30
N TYR A 7 -2.28 4.89 8.52
CA TYR A 7 -2.65 6.32 8.69
C TYR A 7 -4.16 6.57 8.50
N LYS A 8 -4.82 5.87 7.56
CA LYS A 8 -6.28 5.90 7.40
C LYS A 8 -7.04 5.09 8.44
N LYS A 9 -6.41 4.15 9.14
CA LYS A 9 -7.06 3.35 10.18
C LYS A 9 -6.90 4.00 11.54
N VAL A 10 -5.72 4.54 11.85
CA VAL A 10 -5.38 5.21 13.11
C VAL A 10 -6.00 6.60 13.20
N ILE A 11 -5.85 7.47 12.20
CA ILE A 11 -6.48 8.81 12.29
C ILE A 11 -8.00 8.73 12.24
N VAL A 12 -8.56 7.78 11.47
CA VAL A 12 -10.01 7.55 11.42
C VAL A 12 -10.51 6.87 12.69
N SER A 13 -9.66 6.09 13.38
CA SER A 13 -10.00 5.48 14.67
C SER A 13 -10.03 6.52 15.79
N VAL A 14 -8.99 7.33 15.94
CA VAL A 14 -8.94 8.26 17.08
C VAL A 14 -9.88 9.46 16.94
N THR A 15 -10.43 9.74 15.75
CA THR A 15 -11.65 10.57 15.61
C THR A 15 -12.91 9.81 16.03
N GLY A 16 -12.93 9.28 17.25
CA GLY A 16 -14.13 9.17 18.08
C GLY A 16 -15.23 8.15 17.73
N VAL A 17 -15.33 7.72 16.48
CA VAL A 17 -16.51 7.00 15.98
C VAL A 17 -16.19 5.59 15.51
N THR A 18 -14.99 5.37 14.97
CA THR A 18 -14.66 4.04 14.42
C THR A 18 -13.97 3.11 15.41
N LEU A 19 -13.71 3.57 16.63
CA LEU A 19 -13.15 2.74 17.72
C LEU A 19 -14.16 1.81 18.37
N LEU A 20 -15.44 2.08 18.15
CA LEU A 20 -16.51 1.29 18.72
C LEU A 20 -17.08 0.28 17.72
N SER A 21 -16.40 -0.05 16.62
CA SER A 21 -16.93 -1.00 15.63
C SER A 21 -15.85 -1.85 14.95
N VAL A 22 -15.01 -2.51 15.74
CA VAL A 22 -14.40 -3.78 15.30
C VAL A 22 -15.46 -4.89 15.34
N GLY A 23 -16.36 -4.83 14.36
CA GLY A 23 -17.45 -5.76 14.20
C GLY A 23 -18.27 -5.42 12.96
N LEU A 24 -17.65 -5.50 11.78
CA LEU A 24 -18.25 -5.92 10.50
C LEU A 24 -17.26 -5.67 9.36
N SER A 25 -16.72 -6.76 8.84
CA SER A 25 -16.24 -6.79 7.46
C SER A 25 -17.39 -6.30 6.56
N GLN A 26 -17.12 -5.28 5.75
CA GLN A 26 -17.94 -4.76 4.64
C GLN A 26 -18.95 -3.63 4.98
N VAL A 27 -18.50 -2.37 4.85
CA VAL A 27 -19.36 -1.27 4.34
C VAL A 27 -18.52 -0.38 3.39
N PRO A 28 -19.09 0.14 2.28
CA PRO A 28 -18.34 0.83 1.22
C PRO A 28 -17.79 2.21 1.61
N ASN A 29 -16.60 2.51 1.08
CA ASN A 29 -15.96 3.82 1.05
C ASN A 29 -16.84 4.87 0.35
N ASN A 30 -17.68 5.61 1.08
CA ASN A 30 -18.17 6.94 0.69
C ASN A 30 -18.98 7.60 1.82
N ILE A 31 -18.30 8.02 2.89
CA ILE A 31 -18.78 9.10 3.77
C ILE A 31 -17.56 9.99 4.05
N MET A 32 -17.78 11.30 3.97
CA MET A 32 -16.82 12.41 3.95
C MET A 32 -16.33 12.83 2.57
N SER A 33 -17.13 13.71 1.96
CA SER A 33 -16.61 14.78 1.14
C SER A 33 -17.42 16.04 1.38
N SER A 34 -16.94 16.93 2.25
CA SER A 34 -16.99 18.39 2.03
C SER A 34 -16.33 19.18 3.18
N ALA A 35 -14.99 19.26 3.14
CA ALA A 35 -14.22 20.51 3.30
C ALA A 35 -12.74 20.16 3.08
N PRO A 36 -11.97 20.93 2.29
CA PRO A 36 -10.68 20.50 1.79
C PRO A 36 -9.59 20.79 2.81
N THR A 37 -9.01 19.75 3.39
CA THR A 37 -7.61 19.80 3.82
C THR A 37 -6.85 18.79 2.98
N GLU A 38 -6.54 19.17 1.74
CA GLU A 38 -5.38 18.59 1.07
C GLU A 38 -4.14 18.97 1.91
N VAL A 39 -3.75 18.12 2.86
CA VAL A 39 -2.32 18.02 3.13
C VAL A 39 -1.70 17.39 1.89
N SER A 40 -1.25 18.27 1.02
CA SER A 40 -0.43 17.97 -0.15
C SER A 40 0.69 17.01 0.25
N ALA A 41 0.50 15.71 0.01
CA ALA A 41 1.62 14.84 -0.28
C ALA A 41 2.30 15.47 -1.49
N ALA A 42 3.51 16.03 -1.26
CA ALA A 42 4.23 16.88 -2.22
C ALA A 42 3.96 16.47 -3.67
N GLN A 43 3.25 17.34 -4.41
CA GLN A 43 2.82 17.10 -5.77
C GLN A 43 4.05 16.90 -6.68
N LYS A 44 4.49 15.65 -6.88
CA LYS A 44 5.62 15.35 -7.76
C LYS A 44 5.15 15.30 -9.21
N THR A 45 5.82 16.05 -10.07
CA THR A 45 5.60 15.99 -11.51
C THR A 45 6.53 14.95 -12.11
N LYS A 46 5.97 13.96 -12.82
CA LYS A 46 6.71 12.89 -13.48
C LYS A 46 6.58 13.00 -14.99
N VAL A 47 7.62 12.63 -15.73
CA VAL A 47 7.60 12.57 -17.20
C VAL A 47 7.21 11.16 -17.63
N ILE A 48 6.25 11.05 -18.55
CA ILE A 48 5.86 9.77 -19.15
C ILE A 48 6.98 9.26 -20.06
N GLY A 49 7.47 8.05 -19.83
CA GLY A 49 8.51 7.39 -20.65
C GLY A 49 7.97 6.45 -21.75
N ALA A 50 6.68 6.11 -21.71
CA ALA A 50 5.98 5.40 -22.78
C ALA A 50 4.50 5.81 -22.82
N ASN A 51 3.89 5.85 -24.01
CA ASN A 51 2.46 6.19 -24.17
C ASN A 51 1.59 5.40 -23.19
N SER A 52 0.81 6.12 -22.39
CA SER A 52 0.10 5.54 -21.25
C SER A 52 -1.40 5.78 -21.35
N ALA A 53 -2.18 4.71 -21.36
CA ALA A 53 -3.62 4.80 -21.22
C ALA A 53 -4.00 5.18 -19.79
N VAL A 54 -5.15 5.85 -19.64
CA VAL A 54 -5.74 6.14 -18.33
C VAL A 54 -6.75 5.05 -17.95
N TYR A 55 -6.62 4.55 -16.72
CA TYR A 55 -7.39 3.46 -16.13
C TYR A 55 -8.25 3.99 -14.99
N LYS A 56 -9.39 3.34 -14.74
CA LYS A 56 -10.19 3.49 -13.52
C LYS A 56 -9.59 2.67 -12.39
N GLN A 57 -10.04 2.89 -11.15
CA GLN A 57 -9.67 2.13 -9.97
C GLN A 57 -9.95 0.62 -10.11
N THR A 58 -10.94 0.26 -10.94
CA THR A 58 -11.31 -1.12 -11.26
C THR A 58 -10.37 -1.80 -12.26
N GLY A 59 -9.35 -1.09 -12.78
CA GLY A 59 -8.43 -1.61 -13.80
C GLY A 59 -8.98 -1.55 -15.23
N LYS A 60 -10.26 -1.21 -15.42
CA LYS A 60 -10.85 -0.95 -16.74
C LYS A 60 -10.37 0.39 -17.30
N LYS A 61 -10.11 0.46 -18.60
CA LYS A 61 -9.74 1.72 -19.28
C LYS A 61 -10.88 2.73 -19.19
N VAL A 62 -10.56 4.02 -19.07
CA VAL A 62 -11.58 5.09 -19.08
C VAL A 62 -12.19 5.17 -20.49
N ILE A 63 -13.52 4.99 -20.60
CA ILE A 63 -14.22 4.69 -21.86
C ILE A 63 -14.53 5.94 -22.69
N LYS A 64 -14.81 7.10 -22.06
CA LYS A 64 -15.37 8.29 -22.77
C LYS A 64 -14.48 8.85 -23.89
N THR A 65 -13.21 8.49 -23.94
CA THR A 65 -12.31 8.58 -25.11
C THR A 65 -11.01 7.91 -24.69
N LYS A 66 -10.27 7.25 -25.60
CA LYS A 66 -8.95 6.66 -25.34
C LYS A 66 -7.93 7.74 -24.92
N LYS A 67 -8.05 8.30 -23.72
CA LYS A 67 -7.16 9.32 -23.17
C LYS A 67 -5.80 8.66 -22.97
N ILE A 68 -4.95 8.79 -23.99
CA ILE A 68 -3.56 8.34 -23.99
C ILE A 68 -2.72 9.57 -23.65
N ILE A 69 -1.93 9.46 -22.60
CA ILE A 69 -0.92 10.47 -22.29
C ILE A 69 0.35 10.07 -23.04
N SER A 70 0.75 10.91 -23.99
CA SER A 70 1.92 10.67 -24.84
C SER A 70 3.23 10.71 -24.05
N VAL A 71 4.21 9.95 -24.54
CA VAL A 71 5.60 10.00 -24.05
C VAL A 71 6.13 11.44 -24.05
N GLY A 72 6.93 11.79 -23.05
CA GLY A 72 7.52 13.12 -22.84
C GLY A 72 6.60 14.12 -22.11
N LYS A 73 5.29 13.84 -21.98
CA LYS A 73 4.40 14.71 -21.22
C LYS A 73 4.66 14.63 -19.72
N LYS A 74 4.59 15.78 -19.06
CA LYS A 74 4.64 15.91 -17.60
C LYS A 74 3.25 15.64 -17.01
N VAL A 75 3.17 14.80 -15.99
CA VAL A 75 1.94 14.48 -15.26
C VAL A 75 2.15 14.69 -13.76
N ARG A 76 1.19 15.32 -13.10
CA ARG A 76 1.15 15.38 -11.64
C ARG A 76 0.70 14.01 -11.11
N VAL A 77 1.49 13.43 -10.20
CA VAL A 77 1.15 12.17 -9.55
C VAL A 77 0.78 12.43 -8.09
N TYR A 78 -0.34 11.85 -7.67
CA TYR A 78 -0.94 12.01 -6.34
C TYR A 78 -0.76 10.77 -5.45
N GLY A 79 0.00 9.78 -5.92
CA GLY A 79 0.26 8.53 -5.21
C GLY A 79 0.35 7.32 -6.15
N ARG A 80 0.70 6.17 -5.58
CA ARG A 80 0.79 4.87 -6.29
C ARG A 80 -0.33 3.92 -5.84
N LYS A 81 -0.80 3.05 -6.72
CA LYS A 81 -1.82 2.03 -6.43
C LYS A 81 -1.52 0.77 -7.25
N THR A 82 -1.62 -0.39 -6.62
CA THR A 82 -1.61 -1.68 -7.34
C THR A 82 -3.04 -2.02 -7.74
N ILE A 83 -3.26 -2.33 -9.01
CA ILE A 83 -4.56 -2.75 -9.56
C ILE A 83 -4.28 -4.03 -10.36
N ASP A 84 -4.91 -5.15 -10.00
CA ASP A 84 -4.73 -6.42 -10.70
C ASP A 84 -3.24 -6.82 -10.85
N GLY A 85 -2.53 -6.82 -9.71
CA GLY A 85 -1.09 -7.16 -9.61
C GLY A 85 -0.12 -6.18 -10.29
N LYS A 86 -0.61 -5.11 -10.94
CA LYS A 86 0.22 -4.15 -11.70
C LYS A 86 0.24 -2.80 -10.99
N LEU A 87 1.40 -2.14 -10.96
CA LEU A 87 1.56 -0.85 -10.29
C LEU A 87 1.11 0.31 -11.21
N TYR A 88 0.36 1.25 -10.64
CA TYR A 88 -0.14 2.46 -11.28
C TYR A 88 0.15 3.71 -10.44
N TYR A 89 0.25 4.87 -11.10
CA TYR A 89 0.19 6.19 -10.46
C TYR A 89 -1.21 6.77 -10.55
N LYS A 90 -1.73 7.33 -9.46
CA LYS A 90 -2.94 8.16 -9.43
C LYS A 90 -2.59 9.53 -10.01
N ILE A 91 -3.33 9.95 -11.03
CA ILE A 91 -3.15 11.24 -11.71
C ILE A 91 -4.40 12.14 -11.62
N GLY A 92 -5.42 11.71 -10.86
CA GLY A 92 -6.65 12.47 -10.63
C GLY A 92 -7.71 11.60 -9.94
N LYS A 93 -8.94 12.12 -9.79
CA LYS A 93 -10.09 11.37 -9.26
C LYS A 93 -10.38 10.18 -10.18
N ASN A 94 -10.28 8.95 -9.65
CA ASN A 94 -10.49 7.69 -10.36
C ASN A 94 -9.69 7.55 -11.68
N GLN A 95 -8.50 8.16 -11.77
CA GLN A 95 -7.66 8.15 -12.97
C GLN A 95 -6.25 7.67 -12.62
N TYR A 96 -5.80 6.63 -13.33
CA TYR A 96 -4.56 5.92 -13.06
C TYR A 96 -3.75 5.65 -14.33
N ILE A 97 -2.43 5.69 -14.26
CA ILE A 97 -1.51 5.33 -15.37
C ILE A 97 -0.52 4.28 -14.91
N LYS A 98 -0.10 3.35 -15.78
CA LYS A 98 0.86 2.30 -15.38
C LYS A 98 2.19 2.91 -14.95
N ALA A 99 2.70 2.53 -13.77
CA ALA A 99 3.99 3.01 -13.28
C ALA A 99 5.15 2.56 -14.15
N SER A 100 5.04 1.39 -14.81
CA SER A 100 6.04 0.93 -15.79
C SER A 100 6.21 1.87 -16.98
N ASN A 101 5.20 2.66 -17.33
CA ASN A 101 5.27 3.68 -18.38
C ASN A 101 5.90 5.00 -17.90
N VAL A 102 6.17 5.14 -16.59
CA VAL A 102 6.66 6.37 -15.96
C VAL A 102 8.06 6.17 -15.41
N ASP A 103 8.25 5.22 -14.49
CA ASP A 103 9.57 5.00 -13.86
C ASP A 103 10.47 4.11 -14.71
N GLY A 104 9.85 3.19 -15.47
CA GLY A 104 10.56 2.20 -16.27
C GLY A 104 11.33 1.19 -15.42
N LYS A 105 12.17 0.40 -16.09
CA LYS A 105 13.13 -0.53 -15.47
C LYS A 105 14.49 -0.37 -16.15
N LYS A 106 15.58 -0.63 -15.43
CA LYS A 106 16.92 -0.68 -16.01
C LYS A 106 17.19 -2.09 -16.54
N LEU A 107 17.65 -2.20 -17.78
CA LEU A 107 18.10 -3.46 -18.39
C LEU A 107 19.48 -3.25 -19.01
N GLN A 108 20.36 -4.25 -18.93
CA GLN A 108 21.67 -4.18 -19.56
C GLN A 108 21.64 -4.61 -21.02
N ALA A 109 22.45 -3.94 -21.85
CA ALA A 109 22.67 -4.32 -23.23
C ALA A 109 23.52 -5.61 -23.31
N ALA A 110 22.94 -6.69 -23.83
CA ALA A 110 23.63 -7.96 -24.04
C ALA A 110 24.65 -7.90 -25.20
N LYS A 111 24.44 -6.96 -26.13
CA LYS A 111 25.28 -6.73 -27.31
C LYS A 111 25.23 -5.26 -27.71
N ASN A 112 26.24 -4.84 -28.48
CA ASN A 112 26.28 -3.51 -29.06
C ASN A 112 25.02 -3.27 -29.92
N THR A 113 24.35 -2.15 -29.67
CA THR A 113 23.05 -1.84 -30.28
C THR A 113 22.91 -0.34 -30.49
N VAL A 114 21.78 0.07 -31.08
CA VAL A 114 21.42 1.47 -31.37
C VAL A 114 19.96 1.70 -31.00
N LEU A 115 19.56 2.97 -30.91
CA LEU A 115 18.16 3.35 -30.79
C LEU A 115 17.50 3.54 -32.16
N TYR A 116 16.20 3.31 -32.19
CA TYR A 116 15.35 3.38 -33.37
C TYR A 116 14.21 4.37 -33.12
N THR A 117 13.75 5.01 -34.19
CA THR A 117 12.51 5.82 -34.21
C THR A 117 11.28 4.92 -34.25
N ARG A 118 10.08 5.48 -34.02
CA ARG A 118 8.82 4.72 -34.15
C ARG A 118 8.60 4.14 -35.55
N SER A 119 9.19 4.76 -36.58
CA SER A 119 9.16 4.29 -37.98
C SER A 119 10.15 3.13 -38.26
N GLY A 120 11.01 2.80 -37.29
CA GLY A 120 12.05 1.78 -37.44
C GLY A 120 13.36 2.26 -38.07
N LYS A 121 13.51 3.57 -38.33
CA LYS A 121 14.79 4.17 -38.75
C LYS A 121 15.74 4.29 -37.56
N VAL A 122 17.04 4.04 -37.76
CA VAL A 122 18.08 4.20 -36.74
C VAL A 122 18.24 5.69 -36.38
N ILE A 123 18.39 5.98 -35.08
CA ILE A 123 18.68 7.33 -34.58
C ILE A 123 20.21 7.52 -34.64
N LYS A 124 20.67 8.59 -35.31
CA LYS A 124 22.11 8.91 -35.39
C LYS A 124 22.69 9.14 -33.98
N ASN A 125 23.94 8.77 -33.77
CA ASN A 125 24.67 8.93 -32.50
C ASN A 125 24.02 8.25 -31.27
N SER A 126 23.28 7.16 -31.48
CA SER A 126 22.57 6.44 -30.41
C SER A 126 23.19 5.08 -30.05
N LYS A 127 24.50 4.93 -30.29
CA LYS A 127 25.21 3.67 -30.03
C LYS A 127 25.24 3.37 -28.54
N ILE A 128 24.83 2.16 -28.19
CA ILE A 128 24.83 1.63 -26.83
C ILE A 128 25.72 0.39 -26.84
N LEU A 129 26.73 0.38 -25.98
CA LEU A 129 27.71 -0.70 -25.90
C LEU A 129 27.21 -1.84 -25.01
N LYS A 130 27.72 -3.05 -25.25
CA LYS A 130 27.48 -4.21 -24.37
C LYS A 130 27.83 -3.86 -22.92
N GLY A 131 26.98 -4.27 -21.99
CA GLY A 131 27.11 -3.99 -20.56
C GLY A 131 26.51 -2.65 -20.11
N GLN A 132 26.17 -1.74 -21.03
CA GLN A 132 25.55 -0.46 -20.64
C GLN A 132 24.11 -0.65 -20.16
N ASP A 133 23.79 0.03 -19.05
CA ASP A 133 22.44 0.12 -18.49
C ASP A 133 21.54 1.01 -19.34
N VAL A 134 20.39 0.48 -19.75
CA VAL A 134 19.37 1.19 -20.50
C VAL A 134 18.06 1.21 -19.71
N LYS A 135 17.58 2.42 -19.38
CA LYS A 135 16.24 2.58 -18.80
C LYS A 135 15.17 2.44 -19.88
N VAL A 136 14.36 1.40 -19.75
CA VAL A 136 13.25 1.09 -20.65
C VAL A 136 11.89 1.29 -19.97
N TYR A 137 10.88 1.66 -20.75
CA TYR A 137 9.54 1.99 -20.26
C TYR A 137 8.48 1.13 -20.93
N GLY A 138 7.47 0.77 -20.14
CA GLY A 138 6.28 0.04 -20.58
C GLY A 138 6.53 -1.40 -21.02
N GLY A 139 5.54 -1.95 -21.72
CA GLY A 139 5.63 -3.27 -22.36
C GLY A 139 6.35 -3.21 -23.70
N GLN A 140 6.63 -4.38 -24.28
CA GLN A 140 7.22 -4.47 -25.61
C GLN A 140 6.27 -3.92 -26.68
N VAL A 141 6.80 -3.14 -27.61
CA VAL A 141 6.10 -2.65 -28.80
C VAL A 141 6.65 -3.32 -30.06
N THR A 142 5.78 -3.60 -31.02
CA THR A 142 6.18 -4.11 -32.33
C THR A 142 6.44 -2.95 -33.29
N ILE A 143 7.61 -2.94 -33.92
CA ILE A 143 7.99 -2.02 -35.01
C ILE A 143 8.53 -2.88 -36.16
N LYS A 144 7.86 -2.86 -37.32
CA LYS A 144 8.25 -3.66 -38.49
C LYS A 144 8.52 -5.14 -38.16
N GLY A 145 7.57 -5.78 -37.46
CA GLY A 145 7.65 -7.20 -37.08
C GLY A 145 8.62 -7.55 -35.94
N LYS A 146 9.44 -6.60 -35.45
CA LYS A 146 10.42 -6.85 -34.38
C LYS A 146 9.96 -6.22 -33.06
N LYS A 147 10.34 -6.83 -31.93
CA LYS A 147 10.00 -6.37 -30.56
C LYS A 147 11.02 -5.36 -30.04
N TYR A 148 10.51 -4.25 -29.51
CA TYR A 148 11.30 -3.17 -28.93
C TYR A 148 10.75 -2.74 -27.58
N TYR A 149 11.58 -2.13 -26.74
CA TYR A 149 11.14 -1.35 -25.59
C TYR A 149 11.28 0.15 -25.86
N SER A 150 10.41 0.95 -25.25
CA SER A 150 10.50 2.42 -25.27
C SER A 150 11.64 2.88 -24.36
N THR A 151 12.40 3.89 -24.75
CA THR A 151 13.40 4.58 -23.93
C THR A 151 13.09 6.08 -23.92
N LYS A 152 13.87 6.88 -23.18
CA LYS A 152 13.70 8.35 -23.16
C LYS A 152 13.91 8.97 -24.55
N TYR A 153 14.76 8.35 -25.38
CA TYR A 153 15.24 8.93 -26.63
C TYR A 153 14.84 8.13 -27.87
N GLY A 154 14.06 7.06 -27.73
CA GLY A 154 13.62 6.24 -28.86
C GLY A 154 13.22 4.83 -28.45
N TYR A 155 13.55 3.85 -29.29
CA TYR A 155 13.23 2.45 -29.10
C TYR A 155 14.48 1.59 -29.17
N ILE A 156 14.58 0.58 -28.31
CA ILE A 156 15.70 -0.37 -28.29
C ILE A 156 15.18 -1.79 -28.53
N LYS A 157 15.89 -2.59 -29.34
CA LYS A 157 15.48 -3.98 -29.62
C LYS A 157 15.47 -4.80 -28.33
N ALA A 158 14.39 -5.52 -28.09
CA ALA A 158 14.28 -6.39 -26.91
C ALA A 158 15.36 -7.49 -26.93
N SER A 159 15.66 -8.05 -28.11
CA SER A 159 16.71 -9.07 -28.31
C SER A 159 18.14 -8.56 -28.12
N ALA A 160 18.33 -7.25 -27.91
CA ALA A 160 19.64 -6.66 -27.61
C ALA A 160 19.84 -6.42 -26.10
N LEU A 161 18.81 -6.66 -25.30
CA LEU A 161 18.83 -6.49 -23.85
C LEU A 161 18.79 -7.86 -23.17
N VAL A 162 19.48 -7.97 -22.04
CA VAL A 162 19.39 -9.14 -21.17
C VAL A 162 18.02 -9.11 -20.48
N GLY A 163 17.26 -10.21 -20.57
CA GLY A 163 15.98 -10.35 -19.89
C GLY A 163 15.75 -11.79 -19.45
N MET A 164 15.54 -11.97 -18.14
CA MET A 164 15.06 -13.20 -17.51
C MET A 164 13.96 -13.86 -18.34
N ILE A 165 14.13 -15.16 -18.53
CA ILE A 165 13.21 -16.12 -19.15
C ILE A 165 11.86 -16.02 -18.42
N GLN A 166 10.76 -15.89 -19.17
CA GLN A 166 9.42 -16.26 -18.69
C GLN A 166 9.10 -17.66 -19.23
N PRO A 167 8.38 -18.48 -18.46
CA PRO A 167 8.27 -19.92 -18.65
C PRO A 167 7.50 -20.27 -19.92
N THR A 168 8.06 -21.22 -20.66
CA THR A 168 7.35 -21.99 -21.68
C THR A 168 7.51 -23.46 -21.31
N GLU A 169 6.46 -24.06 -20.77
CA GLU A 169 6.09 -25.44 -21.14
C GLU A 169 5.19 -25.34 -22.40
N PRO A 170 5.10 -26.33 -23.29
CA PRO A 170 5.33 -27.78 -23.07
C PRO A 170 6.20 -28.48 -24.14
N ASP A 171 6.81 -29.63 -23.81
CA ASP A 171 6.55 -30.92 -24.48
C ASP A 171 7.39 -32.08 -23.92
N LYS A 172 6.66 -33.10 -23.45
CA LYS A 172 6.82 -34.57 -23.51
C LYS A 172 8.21 -35.26 -23.37
N ASP A 173 8.24 -36.11 -22.33
CA ASP A 173 9.03 -37.32 -21.98
C ASP A 173 9.38 -38.30 -23.15
N PRO A 174 10.19 -39.38 -22.99
CA PRO A 174 11.14 -39.79 -21.92
C PRO A 174 12.51 -40.32 -22.42
N ASN A 175 13.41 -40.57 -21.46
CA ASN A 175 14.43 -41.65 -21.44
C ASN A 175 15.81 -41.40 -22.08
N GLU A 176 16.86 -41.31 -21.24
CA GLU A 176 18.05 -42.18 -21.37
C GLU A 176 18.83 -42.20 -20.04
N GLY A 177 19.21 -43.40 -19.61
CA GLY A 177 19.76 -43.64 -18.29
C GLY A 177 21.28 -43.54 -18.16
N SER A 178 21.68 -43.62 -16.89
CA SER A 178 22.90 -44.23 -16.37
C SER A 178 24.14 -43.36 -16.13
N THR A 179 24.73 -43.67 -14.97
CA THR A 179 26.09 -43.42 -14.46
C THR A 179 26.34 -42.10 -13.73
N THR A 180 26.28 -42.18 -12.40
CA THR A 180 27.15 -41.42 -11.50
C THR A 180 28.62 -41.77 -11.78
N PRO A 181 29.51 -40.76 -11.78
CA PRO A 181 30.65 -40.84 -10.87
C PRO A 181 30.77 -39.57 -10.01
N SER A 182 31.00 -39.82 -8.73
CA SER A 182 31.31 -38.88 -7.65
C SER A 182 32.55 -38.01 -7.89
N THR A 183 32.45 -36.68 -7.72
CA THR A 183 33.54 -35.74 -7.36
C THR A 183 32.95 -34.43 -6.76
N PRO A 184 33.72 -33.61 -6.01
CA PRO A 184 33.54 -33.27 -4.60
C PRO A 184 32.65 -32.04 -4.32
N ALA A 185 31.94 -32.06 -3.19
CA ALA A 185 30.98 -31.05 -2.73
C ALA A 185 31.57 -29.70 -2.25
N GLY A 186 32.68 -29.22 -2.82
CA GLY A 186 33.42 -28.04 -2.31
C GLY A 186 33.07 -26.70 -2.94
N ASP A 187 33.00 -26.61 -4.28
CA ASP A 187 32.95 -25.30 -4.97
C ASP A 187 31.53 -24.73 -5.14
N GLY A 188 30.53 -25.58 -5.37
CA GLY A 188 29.16 -25.11 -5.64
C GLY A 188 28.50 -24.39 -4.47
N LEU A 189 28.92 -24.65 -3.23
CA LEU A 189 28.34 -24.02 -2.04
C LEU A 189 28.93 -22.61 -1.79
N LYS A 190 30.19 -22.39 -2.17
CA LYS A 190 30.89 -21.10 -2.02
C LYS A 190 30.25 -20.01 -2.89
N ASP A 191 29.96 -20.33 -4.15
CA ASP A 191 29.30 -19.41 -5.07
C ASP A 191 27.87 -19.09 -4.62
N LYS A 192 27.14 -20.07 -4.09
CA LYS A 192 25.79 -19.88 -3.52
C LYS A 192 25.81 -18.97 -2.29
N LYS A 193 26.79 -19.12 -1.39
CA LYS A 193 26.99 -18.22 -0.24
C LYS A 193 27.26 -16.78 -0.70
N ALA A 194 28.14 -16.60 -1.69
CA ALA A 194 28.46 -15.29 -2.24
C ALA A 194 27.23 -14.61 -2.90
N ALA A 195 26.46 -15.38 -3.66
CA ALA A 195 25.22 -14.91 -4.28
C ALA A 195 24.18 -14.50 -3.21
N ALA A 196 23.96 -15.35 -2.20
CA ALA A 196 23.04 -15.07 -1.10
C ALA A 196 23.42 -13.78 -0.34
N ASN A 197 24.70 -13.63 0.03
CA ASN A 197 25.19 -12.42 0.70
C ASN A 197 25.04 -11.15 -0.18
N THR A 198 25.20 -11.28 -1.50
CA THR A 198 24.97 -10.17 -2.44
C THR A 198 23.50 -9.75 -2.45
N GLU A 199 22.57 -10.70 -2.44
CA GLU A 199 21.14 -10.40 -2.40
C GLU A 199 20.70 -9.78 -1.08
N VAL A 200 21.21 -10.29 0.05
CA VAL A 200 20.97 -9.71 1.38
C VAL A 200 21.48 -8.27 1.45
N LYS A 201 22.69 -8.01 0.96
CA LYS A 201 23.25 -6.65 0.92
C LYS A 201 22.40 -5.71 0.07
N LYS A 202 21.93 -6.16 -1.10
CA LYS A 202 21.03 -5.37 -1.94
C LYS A 202 19.70 -5.06 -1.24
N ALA A 203 19.11 -6.03 -0.56
CA ALA A 203 17.89 -5.82 0.22
C ALA A 203 18.11 -4.81 1.36
N ALA A 204 19.28 -4.85 2.01
CA ALA A 204 19.66 -3.87 3.02
C ALA A 204 19.85 -2.47 2.44
N GLU A 205 20.50 -2.32 1.28
CA GLU A 205 20.61 -1.03 0.58
C GLU A 205 19.24 -0.46 0.22
N ASP A 206 18.32 -1.30 -0.27
CA ASP A 206 16.94 -0.89 -0.57
C ASP A 206 16.20 -0.45 0.71
N ALA A 207 16.41 -1.15 1.83
CA ALA A 207 15.84 -0.80 3.13
C ALA A 207 16.39 0.51 3.68
N VAL A 208 17.73 0.68 3.69
CA VAL A 208 18.39 1.92 4.13
C VAL A 208 17.92 3.12 3.32
N ASN A 209 17.87 3.01 1.98
CA ASN A 209 17.33 4.07 1.13
C ASN A 209 15.87 4.42 1.47
N ALA A 210 15.05 3.42 1.79
CA ALA A 210 13.67 3.65 2.21
C ALA A 210 13.58 4.36 3.57
N ILE A 211 14.50 4.08 4.48
CA ILE A 211 14.61 4.69 5.81
C ILE A 211 15.11 6.14 5.69
N GLU A 212 16.19 6.39 4.96
CA GLU A 212 16.77 7.73 4.77
C GLU A 212 15.82 8.70 4.05
N THR A 213 14.93 8.17 3.19
CA THR A 213 13.94 8.98 2.46
C THR A 213 12.61 9.14 3.20
N SER A 214 12.52 8.60 4.42
CA SER A 214 11.33 8.73 5.27
C SER A 214 11.26 10.12 5.93
N PRO A 215 10.06 10.57 6.36
CA PRO A 215 9.90 11.86 7.05
C PRO A 215 10.29 11.81 8.54
N LEU A 216 11.09 10.82 8.95
CA LEU A 216 11.39 10.51 10.36
C LEU A 216 12.55 11.34 10.91
N SER A 217 12.71 11.35 12.24
CA SER A 217 13.85 11.99 12.90
C SER A 217 15.17 11.31 12.51
N ALA A 218 16.28 12.05 12.56
CA ALA A 218 17.60 11.52 12.24
C ALA A 218 18.01 10.36 13.19
N ASP A 219 17.62 10.45 14.46
CA ASP A 219 17.91 9.43 15.48
C ASP A 219 17.14 8.13 15.21
N ASP A 220 15.86 8.23 14.83
CA ASP A 220 15.03 7.08 14.48
C ASP A 220 15.53 6.39 13.20
N GLN A 221 15.91 7.19 12.20
CA GLN A 221 16.53 6.69 10.99
C GLN A 221 17.82 5.94 11.31
N LYS A 222 18.70 6.54 12.13
CA LYS A 222 19.95 5.93 12.55
C LYS A 222 19.72 4.60 13.28
N ALA A 223 18.81 4.58 14.27
CA ALA A 223 18.52 3.37 15.05
C ALA A 223 17.98 2.22 14.18
N ALA A 224 17.27 2.52 13.10
CA ALA A 224 16.81 1.50 12.16
C ALA A 224 17.88 1.06 11.16
N ILE A 225 18.74 1.98 10.70
CA ILE A 225 19.91 1.62 9.89
C ILE A 225 20.85 0.71 10.69
N ASP A 226 21.04 0.97 11.98
CA ASP A 226 21.82 0.12 12.88
C ASP A 226 21.21 -1.30 12.99
N ARG A 227 19.87 -1.41 13.04
CA ARG A 227 19.15 -2.70 13.01
C ARG A 227 19.33 -3.44 11.70
N VAL A 228 19.17 -2.76 10.56
CA VAL A 228 19.44 -3.34 9.23
C VAL A 228 20.88 -3.84 9.14
N THR A 229 21.84 -3.06 9.63
CA THR A 229 23.25 -3.46 9.66
C THR A 229 23.47 -4.73 10.48
N LYS A 230 22.85 -4.84 11.65
CA LYS A 230 22.93 -6.04 12.50
C LYS A 230 22.28 -7.27 11.85
N ILE A 231 21.17 -7.08 11.13
CA ILE A 231 20.53 -8.15 10.34
C ILE A 231 21.50 -8.68 9.29
N VAL A 232 22.15 -7.79 8.54
CA VAL A 232 23.11 -8.16 7.50
C VAL A 232 24.31 -8.90 8.08
N GLN A 233 24.87 -8.44 9.19
CA GLN A 233 25.99 -9.10 9.88
C GLN A 233 25.60 -10.52 10.32
N THR A 234 24.46 -10.66 11.00
CA THR A 234 23.94 -11.95 11.47
C THR A 234 23.68 -12.91 10.29
N ALA A 235 23.13 -12.38 9.19
CA ALA A 235 22.88 -13.15 7.98
C ALA A 235 24.18 -13.63 7.33
N ALA A 236 25.19 -12.75 7.24
CA ALA A 236 26.49 -13.11 6.68
C ALA A 236 27.15 -14.23 7.48
N ASP A 237 27.14 -14.14 8.81
CA ASP A 237 27.68 -15.19 9.68
C ASP A 237 26.92 -16.52 9.48
N THR A 238 25.58 -16.46 9.43
CA THR A 238 24.75 -17.66 9.22
C THR A 238 24.99 -18.28 7.84
N ILE A 239 25.05 -17.47 6.78
CA ILE A 239 25.29 -17.93 5.40
C ILE A 239 26.70 -18.50 5.27
N ASN A 240 27.71 -17.84 5.83
CA ASN A 240 29.11 -18.29 5.74
C ASN A 240 29.32 -19.64 6.46
N ASN A 241 28.61 -19.85 7.57
CA ASN A 241 28.67 -21.09 8.36
C ASN A 241 27.72 -22.19 7.87
N ALA A 242 26.80 -21.90 6.93
CA ALA A 242 25.86 -22.88 6.41
C ALA A 242 26.56 -24.09 5.76
N GLN A 243 26.09 -25.29 6.06
CA GLN A 243 26.61 -26.56 5.54
C GLN A 243 25.76 -27.09 4.37
N SER A 244 24.60 -26.49 4.11
CA SER A 244 23.69 -26.90 3.04
C SER A 244 23.09 -25.71 2.27
N GLU A 245 22.69 -25.96 1.02
CA GLU A 245 21.97 -24.95 0.22
C GLU A 245 20.63 -24.54 0.83
N LYS A 246 19.98 -25.47 1.55
CA LYS A 246 18.74 -25.20 2.28
C LYS A 246 18.96 -24.20 3.41
N GLU A 247 20.06 -24.33 4.16
CA GLU A 247 20.45 -23.37 5.20
C GLU A 247 20.77 -21.99 4.62
N ILE A 248 21.52 -21.94 3.50
CA ILE A 248 21.82 -20.69 2.79
C ILE A 248 20.52 -20.01 2.37
N THR A 249 19.63 -20.73 1.68
CA THR A 249 18.36 -20.19 1.18
C THR A 249 17.46 -19.72 2.33
N SER A 250 17.43 -20.46 3.44
CA SER A 250 16.64 -20.08 4.61
C SER A 250 17.19 -18.83 5.30
N ALA A 251 18.51 -18.75 5.50
CA ALA A 251 19.17 -17.58 6.08
C ALA A 251 19.00 -16.33 5.20
N GLN A 252 19.20 -16.48 3.88
CA GLN A 252 18.95 -15.43 2.89
C GLN A 252 17.51 -14.93 2.95
N LYS A 253 16.53 -15.84 2.90
CA LYS A 253 15.11 -15.48 2.96
C LYS A 253 14.78 -14.72 4.24
N ASN A 254 15.19 -15.25 5.40
CA ASN A 254 14.91 -14.64 6.69
C ASN A 254 15.53 -13.23 6.80
N ALA A 255 16.76 -13.06 6.29
CA ALA A 255 17.45 -11.77 6.29
C ALA A 255 16.78 -10.75 5.36
N ILE A 256 16.38 -11.17 4.16
CA ILE A 256 15.65 -10.32 3.21
C ILE A 256 14.31 -9.89 3.79
N ASP A 257 13.54 -10.83 4.35
CA ASP A 257 12.24 -10.54 4.96
C ASP A 257 12.39 -9.55 6.13
N ALA A 258 13.41 -9.74 6.98
CA ALA A 258 13.72 -8.83 8.08
C ALA A 258 14.11 -7.43 7.58
N CYS A 259 15.00 -7.33 6.58
CA CYS A 259 15.36 -6.04 5.97
C CYS A 259 14.15 -5.32 5.37
N GLN A 260 13.24 -6.06 4.73
CA GLN A 260 12.02 -5.49 4.15
C GLN A 260 11.00 -5.04 5.21
N LEU A 261 11.05 -5.61 6.41
CA LEU A 261 10.15 -5.26 7.51
C LEU A 261 10.59 -3.98 8.25
N GLU A 262 11.89 -3.72 8.36
CA GLU A 262 12.42 -2.58 9.13
C GLU A 262 11.82 -1.21 8.74
N PRO A 263 11.70 -0.83 7.45
CA PRO A 263 11.06 0.42 7.07
C PRO A 263 9.60 0.52 7.54
N SER A 264 8.88 -0.59 7.57
CA SER A 264 7.48 -0.64 8.04
C SER A 264 7.41 -0.44 9.55
N LYS A 265 8.33 -1.03 10.32
CA LYS A 265 8.39 -0.84 11.78
C LYS A 265 8.54 0.63 12.15
N ILE A 266 9.39 1.38 11.46
CA ILE A 266 9.55 2.80 11.83
C ILE A 266 8.35 3.64 11.43
N GLU A 267 7.71 3.35 10.29
CA GLU A 267 6.43 3.97 9.93
C GLU A 267 5.37 3.72 11.02
N SER A 268 5.32 2.51 11.57
CA SER A 268 4.41 2.16 12.68
C SER A 268 4.77 2.90 13.97
N THR A 269 6.06 3.08 14.30
CA THR A 269 6.51 3.82 15.48
C THR A 269 6.18 5.32 15.44
N ASP A 270 6.37 5.97 14.30
CA ASP A 270 5.99 7.38 14.11
C ASP A 270 4.49 7.57 14.22
N LEU A 271 3.72 6.67 13.60
CA LEU A 271 2.27 6.73 13.68
C LEU A 271 1.75 6.42 15.09
N ALA A 272 2.38 5.50 15.81
CA ALA A 272 2.09 5.27 17.22
C ALA A 272 2.26 6.57 18.03
N THR A 273 3.40 7.25 17.86
CA THR A 273 3.70 8.50 18.57
C THR A 273 2.66 9.58 18.27
N LYS A 274 2.32 9.79 17.00
CA LYS A 274 1.26 10.73 16.57
C LYS A 274 -0.11 10.38 17.14
N ALA A 275 -0.44 9.08 17.24
CA ALA A 275 -1.69 8.64 17.83
C ALA A 275 -1.77 8.98 19.33
N GLY A 276 -0.69 8.74 20.08
CA GLY A 276 -0.65 9.11 21.50
C GLY A 276 -0.71 10.61 21.73
N GLU A 277 0.01 11.42 20.93
CA GLU A 277 -0.09 12.89 20.98
C GLU A 277 -1.53 13.37 20.75
N PHE A 278 -2.24 12.76 19.81
CA PHE A 278 -3.66 13.06 19.58
C PHE A 278 -4.54 12.67 20.77
N VAL A 279 -4.34 11.49 21.35
CA VAL A 279 -5.12 11.03 22.51
C VAL A 279 -4.96 11.99 23.69
N ILE A 280 -3.74 12.47 23.95
CA ILE A 280 -3.45 13.42 25.02
C ILE A 280 -4.08 14.79 24.71
N SER A 281 -3.83 15.34 23.52
CA SER A 281 -4.22 16.71 23.18
C SER A 281 -5.71 16.88 22.87
N THR A 282 -6.36 15.86 22.32
CA THR A 282 -7.71 15.97 21.75
C THR A 282 -8.72 15.06 22.46
N ALA A 283 -8.35 13.79 22.73
CA ALA A 283 -9.27 12.83 23.34
C ALA A 283 -9.29 12.89 24.89
N GLY A 284 -8.36 13.64 25.50
CA GLY A 284 -8.27 13.82 26.94
C GLY A 284 -7.78 12.58 27.70
N GLY A 285 -7.00 11.70 27.05
CA GLY A 285 -6.43 10.52 27.70
C GLY A 285 -5.39 10.87 28.76
N ASP A 286 -5.28 10.01 29.77
CA ASP A 286 -4.26 10.12 30.81
C ASP A 286 -2.86 10.00 30.19
N ALA A 287 -2.06 11.06 30.27
CA ALA A 287 -0.75 11.13 29.63
C ALA A 287 0.22 10.03 30.09
N ALA A 288 0.16 9.61 31.36
CA ALA A 288 1.01 8.55 31.88
C ALA A 288 0.59 7.19 31.32
N LYS A 289 -0.71 6.92 31.25
CA LYS A 289 -1.23 5.67 30.67
C LYS A 289 -1.03 5.60 29.15
N VAL A 290 -1.20 6.73 28.44
CA VAL A 290 -0.87 6.83 27.01
C VAL A 290 0.61 6.53 26.79
N LYS A 291 1.50 7.13 27.60
CA LYS A 291 2.94 6.85 27.51
C LYS A 291 3.24 5.37 27.72
N ALA A 292 2.63 4.73 28.72
CA ALA A 292 2.81 3.29 28.96
C ALA A 292 2.35 2.42 27.77
N ALA A 293 1.21 2.76 27.15
CA ALA A 293 0.73 2.08 25.95
C ALA A 293 1.69 2.26 24.75
N LEU A 294 2.21 3.48 24.55
CA LEU A 294 3.19 3.76 23.51
C LEU A 294 4.50 3.01 23.72
N ASP A 295 5.02 2.97 24.96
CA ASP A 295 6.28 2.29 25.28
C ASP A 295 6.16 0.78 25.00
N LYS A 296 5.06 0.16 25.46
CA LYS A 296 4.73 -1.25 25.17
C LYS A 296 4.63 -1.51 23.66
N ALA A 297 3.97 -0.63 22.91
CA ALA A 297 3.82 -0.78 21.47
C ALA A 297 5.15 -0.61 20.73
N LYS A 298 5.98 0.38 21.11
CA LYS A 298 7.31 0.59 20.52
C LYS A 298 8.19 -0.63 20.70
N GLU A 299 8.18 -1.24 21.88
CA GLU A 299 8.91 -2.48 22.13
C GLU A 299 8.42 -3.63 21.23
N ALA A 300 7.10 -3.83 21.16
CA ALA A 300 6.51 -4.87 20.32
C ALA A 300 6.80 -4.67 18.82
N ILE A 301 6.71 -3.43 18.33
CA ILE A 301 7.01 -3.05 16.94
C ILE A 301 8.48 -3.32 16.60
N VAL A 302 9.40 -2.91 17.47
CA VAL A 302 10.84 -3.12 17.28
C VAL A 302 11.16 -4.62 17.18
N ASN A 303 10.52 -5.42 18.04
CA ASN A 303 10.78 -6.85 18.16
C ASN A 303 10.03 -7.73 17.15
N ALA A 304 9.06 -7.18 16.40
CA ALA A 304 8.33 -7.92 15.37
C ALA A 304 9.28 -8.54 14.32
N LYS A 305 9.13 -9.83 14.03
CA LYS A 305 9.95 -10.53 13.01
C LYS A 305 9.16 -10.74 11.72
N THR A 306 7.84 -10.63 11.81
CA THR A 306 6.91 -10.82 10.70
C THR A 306 5.95 -9.65 10.60
N GLN A 307 5.33 -9.50 9.42
CA GLN A 307 4.27 -8.50 9.24
C GLN A 307 3.06 -8.78 10.14
N ALA A 308 2.74 -10.06 10.43
CA ALA A 308 1.62 -10.42 11.28
C ALA A 308 1.83 -9.97 12.74
N GLU A 309 3.06 -10.10 13.25
CA GLU A 309 3.40 -9.58 14.58
C GLU A 309 3.36 -8.06 14.64
N LEU A 310 3.78 -7.38 13.55
CA LEU A 310 3.69 -5.92 13.43
C LEU A 310 2.22 -5.46 13.42
N ASP A 311 1.38 -6.10 12.62
CA ASP A 311 -0.06 -5.81 12.55
C ASP A 311 -0.76 -6.06 13.90
N LYS A 312 -0.31 -7.08 14.64
CA LYS A 312 -0.79 -7.36 16.00
C LYS A 312 -0.38 -6.26 16.98
N ALA A 313 0.88 -5.83 16.96
CA ALA A 313 1.36 -4.75 17.81
C ALA A 313 0.60 -3.42 17.56
N GLU A 314 0.31 -3.13 16.29
CA GLU A 314 -0.53 -2.00 15.90
C GLU A 314 -1.96 -2.10 16.44
N THR A 315 -2.55 -3.29 16.38
CA THR A 315 -3.91 -3.57 16.90
C THR A 315 -3.96 -3.46 18.43
N ASP A 316 -2.94 -4.01 19.11
CA ASP A 316 -2.84 -3.94 20.57
C ASP A 316 -2.68 -2.49 21.05
N LEU A 317 -1.84 -1.68 20.37
CA LEU A 317 -1.72 -0.25 20.67
C LEU A 317 -3.05 0.47 20.52
N GLN A 318 -3.78 0.18 19.44
CA GLN A 318 -5.08 0.78 19.22
C GLN A 318 -6.03 0.48 20.39
N ASN A 319 -6.09 -0.78 20.83
CA ASN A 319 -6.92 -1.18 21.98
C ASN A 319 -6.49 -0.49 23.27
N ASP A 320 -5.18 -0.46 23.55
CA ASP A 320 -4.62 0.19 24.74
C ASP A 320 -4.91 1.70 24.74
N LEU A 321 -4.79 2.38 23.60
CA LEU A 321 -5.11 3.81 23.46
C LEU A 321 -6.60 4.09 23.67
N ASN A 322 -7.51 3.20 23.28
CA ASN A 322 -8.95 3.39 23.51
C ASN A 322 -9.31 3.27 24.98
N ALA A 323 -8.68 2.31 25.66
CA ALA A 323 -8.92 2.05 27.07
C ALA A 323 -8.53 3.22 27.97
N VAL A 324 -7.62 4.09 27.50
CA VAL A 324 -7.17 5.28 28.25
C VAL A 324 -7.97 6.55 27.92
N VAL A 325 -8.84 6.53 26.91
CA VAL A 325 -9.74 7.66 26.60
C VAL A 325 -10.87 7.70 27.65
N PRO A 326 -11.15 8.85 28.29
CA PRO A 326 -12.23 8.96 29.26
C PRO A 326 -13.58 8.60 28.66
N PHE A 327 -14.42 7.89 29.42
CA PHE A 327 -15.71 7.41 28.93
C PHE A 327 -16.63 8.55 28.43
N ALA A 328 -16.65 9.70 29.10
CA ALA A 328 -17.40 10.88 28.65
C ALA A 328 -16.97 11.36 27.24
N LYS A 329 -15.68 11.24 26.91
CA LYS A 329 -15.17 11.57 25.57
C LYS A 329 -15.52 10.50 24.55
N GLN A 330 -15.65 9.24 24.96
CA GLN A 330 -16.20 8.18 24.11
C GLN A 330 -17.69 8.41 23.81
N GLN A 331 -18.47 8.87 24.80
CA GLN A 331 -19.88 9.24 24.62
C GLN A 331 -20.04 10.41 23.65
N GLU A 332 -19.34 11.53 23.86
CA GLU A 332 -19.35 12.70 22.96
C GLU A 332 -19.06 12.29 21.51
N ALA A 333 -18.09 11.39 21.36
CA ALA A 333 -17.70 10.89 20.08
C ALA A 333 -18.74 9.98 19.43
N ALA A 334 -19.35 9.06 20.18
CA ALA A 334 -20.48 8.25 19.70
C ALA A 334 -21.69 9.12 19.30
N ILE A 335 -21.96 10.21 20.01
CA ILE A 335 -23.01 11.17 19.61
C ILE A 335 -22.69 11.79 18.25
N ASN A 336 -21.44 12.23 18.05
CA ASN A 336 -20.99 12.82 16.79
C ASN A 336 -21.02 11.79 15.64
N ALA A 337 -20.70 10.52 15.92
CA ALA A 337 -20.86 9.40 14.98
C ALA A 337 -22.26 9.30 14.42
N ILE A 338 -23.20 9.23 15.34
CA ILE A 338 -24.60 8.98 15.06
C ILE A 338 -25.14 10.15 14.24
N LYS A 339 -24.86 11.39 14.67
CA LYS A 339 -25.21 12.61 13.93
C LYS A 339 -24.68 12.61 12.49
N ALA A 340 -23.41 12.24 12.30
CA ALA A 340 -22.81 12.19 10.97
C ALA A 340 -23.43 11.10 10.07
N THR A 341 -23.70 9.91 10.62
CA THR A 341 -24.35 8.80 9.89
C THR A 341 -25.77 9.17 9.48
N ILE A 342 -26.53 9.77 10.39
CA ILE A 342 -27.87 10.29 10.16
C ILE A 342 -27.84 11.36 9.05
N GLN A 343 -26.92 12.31 9.13
CA GLN A 343 -26.83 13.37 8.13
C GLN A 343 -26.50 12.79 6.74
N ALA A 344 -25.58 11.84 6.66
CA ALA A 344 -25.24 11.17 5.40
C ALA A 344 -26.43 10.38 4.84
N ALA A 345 -27.28 9.79 5.69
CA ALA A 345 -28.50 9.11 5.26
C ALA A 345 -29.54 10.11 4.74
N LYS A 346 -29.77 11.21 5.46
CA LYS A 346 -30.64 12.32 5.02
C LYS A 346 -30.19 12.90 3.67
N ASP A 347 -28.90 13.15 3.51
CA ASP A 347 -28.34 13.67 2.26
C ASP A 347 -28.57 12.69 1.10
N LYS A 348 -28.46 11.37 1.33
CA LYS A 348 -28.76 10.37 0.30
C LYS A 348 -30.23 10.37 -0.09
N ILE A 349 -31.13 10.44 0.90
CA ILE A 349 -32.59 10.46 0.67
C ILE A 349 -33.00 11.72 -0.09
N ASN A 350 -32.57 12.89 0.39
CA ASN A 350 -32.97 14.18 -0.18
C ASN A 350 -32.45 14.37 -1.61
N ASN A 351 -31.26 13.85 -1.91
CA ASN A 351 -30.68 13.88 -3.26
C ASN A 351 -31.15 12.74 -4.17
N ASN A 352 -32.06 11.87 -3.70
CA ASN A 352 -32.55 10.76 -4.50
C ASN A 352 -33.65 11.23 -5.46
N GLU A 353 -33.36 11.20 -6.77
CA GLU A 353 -34.32 11.56 -7.82
C GLU A 353 -35.42 10.50 -8.01
N ASN A 354 -35.22 9.27 -7.49
CA ASN A 354 -36.18 8.16 -7.60
C ASN A 354 -37.24 8.15 -6.48
N LEU A 355 -37.10 8.99 -5.45
CA LEU A 355 -38.06 9.07 -4.34
C LEU A 355 -38.98 10.28 -4.53
N SER A 356 -40.29 10.10 -4.27
CA SER A 356 -41.22 11.22 -4.20
C SER A 356 -40.94 12.09 -2.96
N ASP A 357 -41.48 13.31 -2.94
CA ASP A 357 -41.33 14.19 -1.78
C ASP A 357 -41.98 13.60 -0.51
N ASP A 358 -43.08 12.84 -0.67
CA ASP A 358 -43.77 12.12 0.42
C ASP A 358 -42.94 10.93 0.93
N ASP A 359 -42.28 10.19 0.03
CA ASP A 359 -41.38 9.09 0.41
C ASP A 359 -40.14 9.62 1.13
N LYS A 360 -39.59 10.76 0.67
CA LYS A 360 -38.47 11.44 1.34
C LYS A 360 -38.87 11.92 2.72
N ALA A 361 -40.06 12.51 2.87
CA ALA A 361 -40.57 12.96 4.15
C ALA A 361 -40.74 11.79 5.13
N THR A 362 -41.30 10.67 4.66
CA THR A 362 -41.49 9.45 5.45
C THR A 362 -40.15 8.85 5.88
N ALA A 363 -39.21 8.68 4.95
CA ALA A 363 -37.88 8.14 5.23
C ALA A 363 -37.08 9.02 6.21
N ASN A 364 -37.16 10.34 6.05
CA ASN A 364 -36.54 11.27 7.00
C ASN A 364 -37.18 11.20 8.39
N ALA A 365 -38.50 11.08 8.50
CA ALA A 365 -39.19 10.90 9.78
C ALA A 365 -38.71 9.63 10.50
N THR A 366 -38.56 8.51 9.77
CA THR A 366 -37.99 7.27 10.32
C THR A 366 -36.57 7.49 10.86
N ILE A 367 -35.72 8.22 10.13
CA ILE A 367 -34.37 8.59 10.62
C ILE A 367 -34.43 9.39 11.91
N TYR A 368 -35.33 10.37 12.02
CA TYR A 368 -35.46 11.19 13.22
C TYR A 368 -35.85 10.35 14.44
N THR A 369 -36.81 9.44 14.30
CA THR A 369 -37.21 8.54 15.41
C THR A 369 -36.07 7.61 15.82
N ILE A 370 -35.33 7.04 14.87
CA ILE A 370 -34.14 6.21 15.13
C ILE A 370 -33.08 7.02 15.87
N ALA A 371 -32.87 8.27 15.45
CA ALA A 371 -31.88 9.17 16.05
C ALA A 371 -32.19 9.49 17.51
N GLU A 372 -33.44 9.78 17.85
CA GLU A 372 -33.86 10.12 19.22
C GLU A 372 -33.67 8.95 20.18
N SER A 373 -34.13 7.75 19.79
CA SER A 373 -33.97 6.54 20.61
C SER A 373 -32.50 6.24 20.89
N LEU A 374 -31.66 6.24 19.86
CA LEU A 374 -30.26 5.80 19.98
C LEU A 374 -29.35 6.88 20.58
N LEU A 375 -29.75 8.15 20.51
CA LEU A 375 -29.05 9.22 21.21
C LEU A 375 -29.27 9.13 22.73
N SER A 376 -30.48 8.75 23.17
CA SER A 376 -30.77 8.45 24.57
C SER A 376 -29.92 7.27 25.06
N ASP A 377 -29.88 6.17 24.30
CA ASP A 377 -29.09 4.98 24.65
C ASP A 377 -27.59 5.29 24.85
N VAL A 378 -27.04 6.22 24.05
CA VAL A 378 -25.64 6.67 24.18
C VAL A 378 -25.41 7.51 25.43
N GLN A 379 -26.40 8.33 25.83
CA GLN A 379 -26.32 9.15 27.04
C GLN A 379 -26.38 8.28 28.30
N ASP A 380 -27.22 7.24 28.30
CA ASP A 380 -27.41 6.33 29.43
C ASP A 380 -26.37 5.20 29.50
N ALA A 381 -25.59 5.01 28.44
CA ALA A 381 -24.52 4.02 28.41
C ALA A 381 -23.52 4.24 29.56
N THR A 382 -23.08 3.14 30.18
CA THR A 382 -22.09 3.18 31.29
C THR A 382 -20.78 2.48 30.96
N LYS A 383 -20.71 1.83 29.78
CA LYS A 383 -19.54 1.09 29.30
C LYS A 383 -19.39 1.25 27.79
N ALA A 384 -18.15 1.16 27.33
CA ALA A 384 -17.80 1.36 25.91
C ALA A 384 -18.57 0.42 24.97
N SER A 385 -18.81 -0.83 25.38
CA SER A 385 -19.54 -1.82 24.58
C SER A 385 -20.97 -1.40 24.23
N ASP A 386 -21.61 -0.56 25.04
CA ASP A 386 -22.97 -0.10 24.77
C ASP A 386 -22.95 1.01 23.71
N LEU A 387 -21.94 1.87 23.75
CA LEU A 387 -21.68 2.87 22.70
C LEU A 387 -21.41 2.21 21.34
N VAL A 388 -20.63 1.11 21.32
CA VAL A 388 -20.42 0.24 20.15
C VAL A 388 -21.75 -0.20 19.56
N THR A 389 -22.59 -0.76 20.42
CA THR A 389 -23.85 -1.35 20.01
C THR A 389 -24.76 -0.27 19.41
N ALA A 390 -24.88 0.88 20.07
CA ALA A 390 -25.69 2.00 19.60
C ALA A 390 -25.24 2.53 18.23
N VAL A 391 -23.92 2.76 18.04
CA VAL A 391 -23.37 3.24 16.76
C VAL A 391 -23.63 2.23 15.63
N ASN A 392 -23.42 0.94 15.88
CA ASN A 392 -23.66 -0.11 14.88
C ASN A 392 -25.15 -0.23 14.53
N THR A 393 -26.04 -0.09 15.51
CA THR A 393 -27.49 -0.11 15.30
C THR A 393 -27.93 1.05 14.41
N VAL A 394 -27.45 2.28 14.64
CA VAL A 394 -27.74 3.43 13.76
C VAL A 394 -27.29 3.16 12.34
N GLN A 395 -26.09 2.61 12.18
CA GLN A 395 -25.53 2.34 10.85
C GLN A 395 -26.31 1.27 10.10
N ALA A 396 -26.74 0.21 10.78
CA ALA A 396 -27.59 -0.83 10.21
C ALA A 396 -28.97 -0.28 9.83
N ALA A 397 -29.60 0.48 10.73
CA ALA A 397 -30.90 1.07 10.49
C ALA A 397 -30.88 2.04 9.31
N CYS A 398 -29.87 2.92 9.23
CA CYS A 398 -29.70 3.83 8.09
C CYS A 398 -29.43 3.12 6.76
N ALA A 399 -28.88 1.89 6.78
CA ALA A 399 -28.64 1.10 5.58
C ALA A 399 -29.90 0.40 5.05
N GLN A 400 -30.90 0.19 5.91
CA GLN A 400 -32.18 -0.45 5.56
C GLN A 400 -33.21 0.53 4.98
N ILE A 401 -32.94 1.83 5.01
CA ILE A 401 -33.86 2.84 4.50
C ILE A 401 -33.92 2.70 2.97
N PRO A 402 -35.12 2.54 2.38
CA PRO A 402 -35.29 2.32 0.95
C PRO A 402 -34.64 3.44 0.13
N THR A 403 -33.74 3.06 -0.76
CA THR A 403 -33.07 3.97 -1.71
C THR A 403 -33.68 3.93 -3.10
N ASP A 404 -34.74 3.16 -3.30
CA ASP A 404 -35.52 3.09 -4.52
C ASP A 404 -36.99 3.11 -4.12
N SER A 405 -37.87 3.63 -4.99
CA SER A 405 -39.30 3.46 -4.82
C SER A 405 -39.60 1.95 -4.91
N GLU A 406 -39.69 1.25 -3.78
CA GLU A 406 -40.50 0.04 -3.74
C GLU A 406 -41.93 0.53 -3.99
N SER A 407 -42.29 0.53 -5.27
CA SER A 407 -43.67 0.60 -5.73
C SER A 407 -44.41 -0.56 -5.07
N THR A 408 -44.94 -0.34 -3.87
CA THR A 408 -46.07 -1.08 -3.36
C THR A 408 -47.22 -0.81 -4.32
N ARG A 409 -47.33 -1.74 -5.28
CA ARG A 409 -48.48 -1.93 -6.13
C ARG A 409 -49.46 -2.87 -5.43
#